data_AF-A0A2D6AJQ9-F1
#
_entry.id   AF-A0A2D6AJQ9-F1
#
_cell.length_a   1.000
_cell.length_b   1.000
_cell.length_c   1.000
_cell.angle_alpha   90.00
_cell.angle_beta   90.00
_cell.angle_gamma   90.00
#
_symmetry.space_group_name_H-M   'P 1'
#
loop_
_entity.id
_entity.type
_entity.pdbx_description
1 polymer ?
#
loop_
_entity_poly.entity_id
_entity_poly.type
_entity_poly.pdbx_seq_one_letter_code
_entity_poly.pdbx_strand_id
1 'polypeptide(L)'
;MPNEKKIQLRVFLKLLVICICAGLYAWGGMEFKWLRRFVAPAVACLFAFAYSRNWRYLIQMPVMFLTMSMGYGGDTLGEKIARRAVFGCANGISTSIVNGIKKNWLVVSFQMSLLIAAYIVFGVWNPLPNARVEETLLGLFCYAIPIMSVRYYK
;
A
#
# COMPACT_ATOMS: atom_id res chain seq x y z
N MET A 1 13.58 17.98 25.03
CA MET A 1 12.41 17.20 24.55
C MET A 1 12.27 17.39 23.06
N PRO A 2 12.02 16.34 22.27
CA PRO A 2 11.64 16.54 20.87
C PRO A 2 10.43 17.47 20.81
N ASN A 3 10.42 18.36 19.83
CA ASN A 3 9.34 19.33 19.71
C ASN A 3 8.07 18.59 19.28
N GLU A 4 7.19 18.26 20.24
CA GLU A 4 5.96 17.47 20.05
C GLU A 4 5.11 17.99 18.89
N LYS A 5 5.02 19.32 18.72
CA LYS A 5 4.33 19.94 17.59
C LYS A 5 4.92 19.52 16.24
N LYS A 6 6.25 19.39 16.14
CA LYS A 6 6.92 18.90 14.92
C LYS A 6 6.65 17.42 14.67
N ILE A 7 6.54 16.59 15.72
CA ILE A 7 6.20 15.17 15.58
C ILE A 7 4.76 15.03 15.08
N GLN A 8 3.82 15.73 15.69
CA GLN A 8 2.42 15.72 15.29
C GLN A 8 2.24 16.20 13.85
N LEU A 9 2.90 17.29 13.45
CA LEU A 9 2.86 17.78 12.07
C LEU A 9 3.37 16.73 11.07
N ARG A 10 4.45 16.01 11.41
CA ARG A 10 5.01 14.94 10.57
C ARG A 10 4.05 13.76 10.42
N VAL A 11 3.39 13.36 11.51
CA VAL A 11 2.39 12.29 11.47
C VAL A 11 1.18 12.74 10.64
N PHE A 12 0.71 13.96 10.83
CA PHE A 12 -0.39 14.53 10.06
C PHE A 12 -0.13 14.53 8.55
N LEU A 13 1.07 14.96 8.13
CA LEU A 13 1.47 14.91 6.72
C LEU A 13 1.44 13.49 6.15
N LYS A 14 1.91 12.50 6.91
CA LYS A 14 1.86 11.10 6.48
C LYS A 14 0.44 10.59 6.34
N LEU A 15 -0.43 10.89 7.31
CA LEU A 15 -1.85 10.52 7.26
C LEU A 15 -2.54 11.12 6.04
N LEU A 16 -2.26 12.38 5.73
CA LEU A 16 -2.82 13.04 4.54
C LEU A 16 -2.41 12.33 3.25
N VAL A 17 -1.14 11.94 3.12
CA VAL A 17 -0.67 11.19 1.94
C VAL A 17 -1.29 9.80 1.88
N ILE A 18 -1.45 9.12 3.03
CA ILE A 18 -2.14 7.82 3.10
C ILE A 18 -3.58 7.97 2.59
N CYS A 19 -4.31 8.99 3.02
CA CYS A 19 -5.68 9.26 2.56
C CYS A 19 -5.73 9.53 1.05
N ILE A 20 -4.79 10.31 0.51
CA ILE A 20 -4.70 10.56 -0.94
C ILE A 20 -4.45 9.25 -1.71
N CYS A 21 -3.47 8.45 -1.28
CA CYS A 21 -3.15 7.19 -1.95
C CYS A 21 -4.30 6.17 -1.85
N ALA A 22 -4.99 6.09 -0.71
CA ALA A 22 -6.16 5.24 -0.54
C ALA A 22 -7.32 5.69 -1.44
N GLY A 23 -7.56 7.00 -1.55
CA GLY A 23 -8.56 7.55 -2.46
C GLY A 23 -8.25 7.28 -3.93
N LEU A 24 -6.99 7.47 -4.35
CA LEU A 24 -6.52 7.15 -5.71
C LEU A 24 -6.61 5.65 -6.01
N TYR A 25 -6.31 4.80 -5.01
CA TYR A 25 -6.46 3.36 -5.12
C TYR A 25 -7.93 2.97 -5.31
N ALA A 26 -8.82 3.50 -4.48
CA ALA A 26 -10.26 3.25 -4.54
C ALA A 26 -10.87 3.69 -5.87
N TRP A 27 -10.50 4.89 -6.33
CA TRP A 27 -10.93 5.39 -7.62
C TRP A 27 -10.44 4.47 -8.74
N GLY A 28 -9.14 4.18 -8.75
CA GLY A 28 -8.49 3.28 -9.72
C GLY A 28 -9.01 1.84 -9.71
N GLY A 29 -9.62 1.40 -8.62
CA GLY A 29 -10.27 0.09 -8.51
C GLY A 29 -11.62 0.02 -9.22
N MET A 30 -12.34 1.15 -9.28
CA MET A 30 -13.65 1.26 -9.93
C MET A 30 -13.53 1.73 -11.39
N GLU A 31 -12.74 2.77 -11.61
CA GLU A 31 -12.58 3.48 -12.88
C GLU A 31 -11.12 3.90 -13.06
N PHE A 32 -10.66 4.21 -14.28
CA PHE A 32 -9.31 4.76 -14.48
C PHE A 32 -8.19 3.94 -13.81
N LYS A 33 -8.07 2.65 -14.15
CA LYS A 33 -7.10 1.69 -13.56
C LYS A 33 -5.66 2.21 -13.43
N TRP A 34 -5.25 3.14 -14.27
CA TRP A 34 -3.95 3.80 -14.23
C TRP A 34 -3.69 4.60 -12.92
N LEU A 35 -4.74 5.12 -12.27
CA LEU A 35 -4.63 5.81 -10.98
C LEU A 35 -4.08 4.88 -9.89
N ARG A 36 -4.63 3.67 -9.78
CA ARG A 36 -4.18 2.64 -8.84
C ARG A 36 -2.83 2.04 -9.23
N ARG A 37 -2.60 1.83 -10.53
CA ARG A 37 -1.41 1.15 -11.07
C ARG A 37 -0.15 2.01 -11.04
N PHE A 38 -0.29 3.31 -11.29
CA PHE A 38 0.86 4.20 -11.50
C PHE A 38 0.82 5.42 -10.58
N VAL A 39 -0.30 6.12 -10.48
CA VAL A 39 -0.35 7.39 -9.74
C VAL A 39 -0.21 7.19 -8.24
N ALA A 40 -1.03 6.32 -7.62
CA ALA A 40 -0.97 6.09 -6.18
C ALA A 40 0.41 5.58 -5.73
N PRO A 41 1.04 4.58 -6.41
CA PRO A 41 2.39 4.17 -6.06
C PRO A 41 3.45 5.25 -6.30
N ALA A 42 3.31 6.06 -7.37
CA ALA A 42 4.23 7.17 -7.63
C ALA A 42 4.13 8.24 -6.53
N VAL A 43 2.92 8.64 -6.14
CA VAL A 43 2.70 9.60 -5.05
C VAL A 43 3.31 9.08 -3.75
N ALA A 44 3.04 7.82 -3.39
CA ALA A 44 3.60 7.21 -2.18
C ALA A 44 5.14 7.18 -2.19
N CYS A 45 5.75 6.74 -3.30
CA CYS A 45 7.20 6.60 -3.40
C CYS A 45 7.92 7.95 -3.53
N LEU A 46 7.37 8.90 -4.28
CA LEU A 46 7.91 10.26 -4.39
C LEU A 46 7.80 11.01 -3.08
N PHE A 47 6.69 10.87 -2.34
CA PHE A 47 6.58 11.41 -0.98
C PHE A 47 7.64 10.78 -0.07
N ALA A 48 7.77 9.46 -0.06
CA ALA A 48 8.75 8.78 0.78
C ALA A 48 10.18 9.18 0.44
N PHE A 49 10.49 9.34 -0.84
CA PHE A 49 11.77 9.89 -1.31
C PHE A 49 11.98 11.33 -0.85
N ALA A 50 11.01 12.23 -1.07
CA ALA A 50 11.11 13.63 -0.67
C ALA A 50 11.28 13.79 0.85
N TYR A 51 10.58 12.98 1.63
CA TYR A 51 10.56 13.02 3.10
C TYR A 51 11.82 12.41 3.75
N SER A 52 12.41 11.38 3.14
CA SER A 52 13.56 10.65 3.71
C SER A 52 14.89 10.83 2.96
N ARG A 53 14.84 11.41 1.76
CA ARG A 53 15.95 11.46 0.77
C ARG A 53 16.56 10.09 0.44
N ASN A 54 15.81 9.01 0.69
CA ASN A 54 16.29 7.66 0.41
C ASN A 54 15.90 7.23 -1.01
N TRP A 55 16.89 7.20 -1.90
CA TRP A 55 16.72 6.83 -3.31
C TRP A 55 16.12 5.43 -3.53
N ARG A 56 16.18 4.53 -2.54
CA ARG A 56 15.60 3.17 -2.65
C ARG A 56 14.08 3.19 -2.85
N TYR A 57 13.40 4.25 -2.43
CA TYR A 57 11.96 4.43 -2.74
C TYR A 57 11.71 4.63 -4.24
N LEU A 58 12.69 5.12 -5.00
CA LEU A 58 12.58 5.21 -6.47
C LEU A 58 12.72 3.84 -7.14
N ILE A 59 13.49 2.91 -6.55
CA ILE A 59 13.49 1.49 -6.99
C ILE A 59 12.18 0.80 -6.61
N GLN A 60 11.63 1.10 -5.43
CA GLN A 60 10.38 0.49 -4.97
C GLN A 60 9.22 0.80 -5.94
N MET A 61 9.22 1.99 -6.52
CA MET A 61 8.17 2.49 -7.41
C MET A 61 7.85 1.58 -8.61
N PRO A 62 8.79 1.20 -9.50
CA PRO A 62 8.50 0.29 -10.61
C PRO A 62 8.03 -1.09 -10.14
N VAL A 63 8.53 -1.58 -9.00
CA VAL A 63 8.05 -2.87 -8.46
C VAL A 63 6.60 -2.77 -8.03
N MET A 64 6.21 -1.67 -7.40
CA MET A 64 4.80 -1.41 -7.08
C MET A 64 3.94 -1.23 -8.34
N PHE A 65 4.46 -0.63 -9.42
CA PHE A 65 3.71 -0.54 -10.69
C PHE A 65 3.40 -1.92 -11.25
N LEU A 66 4.37 -2.83 -11.22
CA LEU A 66 4.20 -4.20 -11.69
C LEU A 66 3.17 -4.95 -10.84
N THR A 67 3.31 -4.93 -9.52
CA THR A 67 2.39 -5.65 -8.63
C THR A 67 0.97 -5.10 -8.70
N MET A 68 0.79 -3.77 -8.70
CA MET A 68 -0.54 -3.14 -8.79
C MET A 68 -1.20 -3.33 -10.17
N SER A 69 -0.42 -3.69 -11.19
CA SER A 69 -0.91 -4.02 -12.53
C SER A 69 -1.36 -5.47 -12.68
N MET A 70 -0.97 -6.35 -11.75
CA MET A 70 -1.41 -7.75 -11.76
C MET A 70 -2.93 -7.85 -11.63
N GLY A 71 -3.53 -8.71 -12.44
CA GLY A 71 -4.93 -9.10 -12.30
C GLY A 71 -5.08 -10.17 -11.22
N TYR A 72 -6.12 -10.06 -10.39
CA TYR A 72 -6.40 -10.99 -9.29
C TYR A 72 -7.84 -11.52 -9.28
N GLY A 73 -8.58 -11.32 -10.38
CA GLY A 73 -9.90 -11.93 -10.58
C GLY A 73 -9.77 -13.42 -10.92
N GLY A 74 -10.77 -14.21 -10.54
CA GLY A 74 -10.89 -15.64 -10.85
C GLY A 74 -12.36 -16.05 -10.85
N ASP A 75 -12.66 -17.20 -11.43
CA ASP A 75 -14.05 -17.63 -11.67
C ASP A 75 -14.56 -18.56 -10.56
N THR A 76 -13.68 -19.44 -10.05
CA THR A 76 -13.98 -20.36 -8.96
C THR A 76 -13.53 -19.81 -7.61
N LEU A 77 -14.14 -20.28 -6.50
CA LEU A 77 -13.77 -19.85 -5.15
C LEU A 77 -12.29 -20.10 -4.84
N GLY A 78 -11.79 -21.30 -5.14
CA GLY A 78 -10.40 -21.67 -4.92
C GLY A 78 -9.42 -20.81 -5.72
N GLU A 79 -9.74 -20.55 -6.99
CA GLU A 79 -8.94 -19.67 -7.83
C GLU A 79 -8.93 -18.21 -7.32
N LYS A 80 -10.08 -17.69 -6.89
CA LYS A 80 -10.17 -16.36 -6.28
C LYS A 80 -9.28 -16.25 -5.05
N ILE A 81 -9.35 -17.21 -4.14
CA ILE A 81 -8.50 -17.22 -2.93
C ILE A 81 -7.02 -17.27 -3.31
N ALA A 82 -6.63 -18.18 -4.21
CA ALA A 82 -5.23 -18.33 -4.62
C ALA A 82 -4.69 -17.04 -5.29
N ARG A 83 -5.43 -16.47 -6.25
CA ARG A 83 -5.01 -15.23 -6.94
C ARG A 83 -4.97 -14.03 -5.99
N ARG A 84 -5.92 -13.90 -5.07
CA ARG A 84 -5.92 -12.84 -4.04
C ARG A 84 -4.78 -13.00 -3.04
N ALA A 85 -4.42 -14.23 -2.67
CA ALA A 85 -3.27 -14.51 -1.81
C ALA A 85 -1.95 -14.15 -2.51
N VAL A 86 -1.78 -14.54 -3.77
CA VAL A 86 -0.60 -14.18 -4.58
C VAL A 86 -0.50 -12.67 -4.74
N PHE A 87 -1.62 -12.00 -5.06
CA PHE A 87 -1.65 -10.55 -5.17
C PHE A 87 -1.32 -9.86 -3.85
N GLY A 88 -1.94 -10.26 -2.74
CA GLY A 88 -1.67 -9.71 -1.41
C GLY A 88 -0.23 -9.90 -0.98
N CYS A 89 0.36 -11.06 -1.28
CA CYS A 89 1.77 -11.35 -1.02
C CYS A 89 2.70 -10.46 -1.85
N ALA A 90 2.52 -10.41 -3.17
CA ALA A 90 3.31 -9.58 -4.07
C ALA A 90 3.21 -8.09 -3.69
N ASN A 91 1.99 -7.63 -3.39
CA ASN A 91 1.73 -6.26 -2.99
C ASN A 91 2.38 -5.95 -1.63
N GLY A 92 2.31 -6.87 -0.66
CA GLY A 92 2.94 -6.74 0.65
C GLY A 92 4.47 -6.62 0.57
N ILE A 93 5.08 -7.44 -0.27
CA ILE A 93 6.52 -7.36 -0.55
C ILE A 93 6.84 -6.03 -1.22
N SER A 94 6.15 -5.69 -2.31
CA SER A 94 6.45 -4.49 -3.11
C SER A 94 6.29 -3.19 -2.32
N THR A 95 5.28 -3.10 -1.46
CA THR A 95 5.04 -1.93 -0.62
C THR A 95 6.05 -1.82 0.53
N SER A 96 6.75 -2.90 0.88
CA SER A 96 7.70 -2.97 2.00
C SER A 96 9.16 -3.24 1.61
N ILE A 97 9.53 -3.11 0.33
CA ILE A 97 10.89 -3.37 -0.17
C ILE A 97 11.95 -2.63 0.66
N VAL A 98 11.76 -1.33 0.88
CA VAL A 98 12.75 -0.54 1.64
C VAL A 98 12.85 -0.99 3.10
N ASN A 99 11.76 -1.47 3.71
CA ASN A 99 11.79 -2.05 5.05
C ASN A 99 12.56 -3.37 5.07
N GLY A 100 12.39 -4.22 4.06
CA GLY A 100 13.15 -5.47 3.90
C GLY A 100 14.65 -5.21 3.74
N ILE A 101 15.04 -4.25 2.89
CA ILE A 101 16.46 -3.85 2.72
C ILE A 101 17.04 -3.33 4.04
N LYS A 102 16.24 -2.65 4.87
CA LYS A 102 16.63 -2.17 6.20
C LYS A 102 16.59 -3.26 7.29
N LYS A 103 16.32 -4.52 6.93
CA LYS A 103 16.18 -5.68 7.84
C LYS A 103 15.05 -5.54 8.87
N ASN A 104 14.05 -4.71 8.60
CA ASN A 104 12.85 -4.58 9.44
C ASN A 104 11.84 -5.69 9.10
N TRP A 105 12.25 -6.95 9.24
CA TRP A 105 11.48 -8.11 8.81
C TRP A 105 10.12 -8.23 9.49
N LEU A 106 10.01 -7.80 10.75
CA LEU A 106 8.72 -7.76 11.46
C LEU A 106 7.67 -6.92 10.72
N VAL A 107 8.07 -5.74 10.22
CA VAL A 107 7.17 -4.85 9.48
C VAL A 107 6.80 -5.46 8.13
N VAL A 108 7.76 -6.10 7.45
CA VAL A 108 7.53 -6.78 6.18
C VAL A 108 6.54 -7.93 6.35
N SER A 109 6.78 -8.83 7.31
CA SER A 109 5.91 -9.96 7.58
C SER A 109 4.52 -9.52 7.98
N PHE A 110 4.40 -8.51 8.86
CA PHE A 110 3.10 -7.96 9.23
C PHE A 110 2.34 -7.38 8.04
N GLN A 111 3.00 -6.58 7.20
CA GLN A 111 2.37 -6.01 5.99
C GLN A 111 1.92 -7.10 5.02
N MET A 112 2.72 -8.13 4.81
CA MET A 112 2.36 -9.26 3.94
C MET A 112 1.15 -10.01 4.47
N SER A 113 1.16 -10.42 5.75
CA SER A 113 0.04 -11.12 6.37
C SER A 113 -1.24 -10.28 6.35
N LEU A 114 -1.12 -8.98 6.65
CA LEU A 114 -2.23 -8.03 6.61
C LEU A 114 -2.85 -7.96 5.21
N LEU A 115 -2.03 -7.78 4.17
CA LEU A 115 -2.56 -7.68 2.80
C LEU A 115 -3.13 -8.99 2.29
N ILE A 116 -2.49 -10.13 2.55
CA ILE A 116 -3.05 -11.44 2.19
C ILE A 116 -4.43 -11.61 2.83
N ALA A 117 -4.54 -11.40 4.15
CA ALA A 117 -5.80 -11.50 4.85
C ALA A 117 -6.83 -10.50 4.31
N ALA A 118 -6.44 -9.24 4.09
CA ALA A 118 -7.34 -8.21 3.59
C ALA A 118 -7.88 -8.53 2.18
N TYR A 119 -7.03 -8.94 1.24
CA TYR A 119 -7.47 -9.27 -0.13
C TYR A 119 -8.38 -10.50 -0.18
N ILE A 120 -8.21 -11.45 0.74
CA ILE A 120 -9.09 -12.62 0.84
C ILE A 120 -10.40 -12.21 1.54
N VAL A 121 -10.35 -11.61 2.73
CA VAL A 121 -11.53 -11.19 3.51
C VAL A 121 -12.42 -10.25 2.71
N PHE A 122 -11.84 -9.15 2.23
CA PHE A 122 -12.60 -8.13 1.52
C PHE A 122 -12.90 -8.52 0.08
N GLY A 123 -11.97 -9.19 -0.61
CA GLY A 123 -12.13 -9.52 -2.03
C GLY A 123 -12.87 -10.83 -2.35
N VAL A 124 -13.07 -11.71 -1.36
CA VAL A 124 -13.79 -13.00 -1.53
C VAL A 124 -15.09 -13.01 -0.75
N TRP A 125 -15.05 -12.70 0.55
CA TRP A 125 -16.26 -12.69 1.38
C TRP A 125 -17.04 -11.37 1.27
N ASN A 126 -16.36 -10.27 0.93
CA ASN A 126 -16.94 -8.93 0.78
C ASN A 126 -17.97 -8.59 1.86
N PRO A 127 -17.54 -8.44 3.13
CA PRO A 127 -18.44 -8.10 4.23
C PRO A 127 -18.92 -6.64 4.19
N LEU A 128 -18.48 -5.86 3.20
CA LEU A 128 -18.69 -4.42 3.14
C LEU A 128 -19.86 -4.08 2.20
N PRO A 129 -20.61 -3.00 2.50
CA PRO A 129 -21.83 -2.68 1.77
C PRO A 129 -21.57 -2.20 0.32
N ASN A 130 -20.33 -1.78 -0.01
CA ASN A 130 -20.01 -1.22 -1.32
C ASN A 130 -18.54 -1.51 -1.69
N ALA A 131 -18.31 -1.89 -2.96
CA ALA A 131 -16.99 -2.09 -3.55
C ALA A 131 -16.06 -0.87 -3.40
N ARG A 132 -16.62 0.35 -3.34
CA ARG A 132 -15.83 1.56 -3.10
C ARG A 132 -15.20 1.59 -1.70
N VAL A 133 -15.93 1.12 -0.68
CA VAL A 133 -15.40 1.02 0.69
C VAL A 133 -14.34 -0.07 0.77
N GLU A 134 -14.58 -1.19 0.09
CA GLU A 134 -13.62 -2.30 -0.05
C GLU A 134 -12.28 -1.81 -0.60
N GLU A 135 -12.28 -1.19 -1.79
CA GLU A 135 -11.06 -0.73 -2.44
C GLU A 135 -10.39 0.40 -1.65
N THR A 136 -11.15 1.25 -0.95
CA THR A 136 -10.58 2.28 -0.06
C THR A 136 -9.83 1.66 1.12
N LEU A 137 -10.39 0.64 1.77
CA LEU A 137 -9.74 -0.08 2.87
C LEU A 137 -8.50 -0.85 2.39
N LEU A 138 -8.58 -1.50 1.24
CA LEU A 138 -7.42 -2.16 0.63
C LEU A 138 -6.31 -1.16 0.33
N GLY A 139 -6.65 -0.01 -0.25
CA GLY A 139 -5.71 1.10 -0.46
C GLY A 139 -5.09 1.60 0.85
N LEU A 140 -5.90 1.80 1.89
CA LEU A 140 -5.42 2.19 3.21
C LEU A 140 -4.38 1.18 3.73
N PHE A 141 -4.68 -0.12 3.70
CA PHE A 141 -3.73 -1.14 4.17
C PHE A 141 -2.47 -1.21 3.31
N CYS A 142 -2.58 -1.01 2.00
CA CYS A 142 -1.42 -0.96 1.10
C CYS A 142 -0.44 0.15 1.45
N TYR A 143 -0.91 1.32 1.90
CA TYR A 143 -0.06 2.51 2.05
C TYR A 143 0.21 2.93 3.50
N ALA A 144 -0.66 2.59 4.46
CA ALA A 144 -0.55 3.07 5.83
C ALA A 144 0.79 2.68 6.47
N ILE A 145 1.11 1.39 6.52
CA ILE A 145 2.32 0.91 7.21
C ILE A 145 3.60 1.36 6.49
N PRO A 146 3.74 1.22 5.16
CA PRO A 146 4.93 1.69 4.45
C PRO A 146 5.20 3.18 4.62
N ILE A 147 4.17 4.03 4.56
CA ILE A 147 4.33 5.49 4.70
C ILE A 147 4.64 5.85 6.15
N MET A 148 3.98 5.20 7.12
CA MET A 148 4.28 5.42 8.54
C MET A 148 5.71 5.00 8.89
N SER A 149 6.26 3.97 8.26
CA SER A 149 7.64 3.50 8.52
C SER A 149 8.74 4.39 7.92
N VAL A 150 8.40 5.37 7.06
CA VAL A 150 9.38 6.28 6.46
C VAL A 150 10.02 7.17 7.54
N ARG A 151 11.35 7.14 7.65
CA ARG A 151 12.09 7.99 8.59
C ARG A 151 12.41 9.34 7.96
N TYR A 152 12.23 10.41 8.72
CA TYR A 152 12.54 11.78 8.29
C TYR A 152 14.05 11.96 8.07
N TYR A 153 14.43 12.66 7.01
CA TYR A 153 15.81 13.06 6.75
C TYR A 153 16.23 14.17 7.73
N LYS A 154 17.19 13.90 8.62
CA LYS A 154 17.65 14.88 9.61
C LYS A 154 18.33 16.07 8.95
#